data_AF-A0A9P0EXW7-F1
#
_entry.id   AF-A0A9P0EXW7-F1
#
_cell.length_a   1.000
_cell.length_b   1.000
_cell.length_c   1.000
_cell.angle_alpha   90.00
_cell.angle_beta   90.00
_cell.angle_gamma   90.00
#
_symmetry.space_group_name_H-M   'P 1'
#
loop_
_entity.id
_entity.type
_entity.pdbx_description
1 polymer ?
#
loop_
_entity_poly.entity_id
_entity_poly.type
_entity_poly.pdbx_seq_one_letter_code
_entity_poly.pdbx_strand_id
1 'polypeptide(L)'
;MDLEKRLNTFIFPEAVDAGCFGDDVEKFVSFEIKRHPGKHQFCSDTTFGDITLQKTTGLHFNLPVFVKTRNRSEFPPRAEADAMFHNEIFFYTKIVPILRRYDEFNILSTSFPEFVCGKKTSGQNPEDDVIVLKDLRQRGFRPCEQRHFDENHLSLVLDRLGKFHGLSLLWQMDDPTLFQEVTARIKLISEAKFWAALGGIQSKEVFRQCMFRGVDPLREEPKYRNQLTDLCASFEDADERMDALADASGPLTVLAHGDFHASNVMFKYGADGKPIEVAFFDFGTIKLCSPAIDLCHFLLVSVSPQMKQDRWSELLYQYYGALSHQIGDDLWKPSFETFDLDLRRKGVHAYYVIAAILPAVMSINEGTEIPRPPTSVKRDQTELKEEMEAYMLNMKELGGAFVTDLLAEIVRHMIDKKFFFEH
;
A
#
# COMPACT_ATOMS: atom_id res chain seq x y z
N MET A 1 6.76 -23.92 16.22
CA MET A 1 6.66 -24.91 15.13
C MET A 1 7.08 -24.22 13.85
N ASP A 2 7.86 -24.89 13.02
CA ASP A 2 8.26 -24.34 11.71
C ASP A 2 7.02 -24.05 10.82
N LEU A 3 7.11 -23.03 9.96
CA LEU A 3 5.99 -22.56 9.15
C LEU A 3 5.48 -23.67 8.21
N GLU A 4 6.37 -24.37 7.51
CA GLU A 4 5.99 -25.43 6.58
C GLU A 4 5.27 -26.57 7.29
N LYS A 5 5.78 -26.94 8.48
CA LYS A 5 5.13 -27.94 9.33
C LYS A 5 3.74 -27.50 9.77
N ARG A 6 3.55 -26.23 10.12
CA ARG A 6 2.23 -25.69 10.52
C ARG A 6 1.24 -25.73 9.35
N LEU A 7 1.70 -25.30 8.16
CA LEU A 7 0.92 -25.30 6.93
C LEU A 7 0.44 -26.70 6.56
N ASN A 8 1.34 -27.70 6.61
CA ASN A 8 1.03 -29.09 6.30
C ASN A 8 0.16 -29.78 7.36
N THR A 9 0.32 -29.44 8.64
CA THR A 9 -0.33 -30.20 9.73
C THR A 9 -1.72 -29.67 10.08
N PHE A 10 -1.93 -28.36 9.99
CA PHE A 10 -3.15 -27.70 10.49
C PHE A 10 -3.84 -26.89 9.40
N ILE A 11 -3.14 -25.94 8.79
CA ILE A 11 -3.77 -24.92 7.95
C ILE A 11 -4.41 -25.51 6.68
N PHE A 12 -3.65 -26.24 5.86
CA PHE A 12 -4.19 -26.78 4.61
C PHE A 12 -5.18 -27.93 4.80
N PRO A 13 -4.95 -28.88 5.74
CA PRO A 13 -5.98 -29.85 6.11
C PRO A 13 -7.30 -29.19 6.51
N GLU A 14 -7.27 -28.22 7.45
CA GLU A 14 -8.47 -27.49 7.88
C GLU A 14 -9.13 -26.73 6.71
N ALA A 15 -8.35 -26.17 5.79
CA ALA A 15 -8.88 -25.48 4.62
C ALA A 15 -9.56 -26.43 3.61
N VAL A 16 -9.09 -27.68 3.47
CA VAL A 16 -9.80 -28.71 2.70
C VAL A 16 -11.10 -29.11 3.38
N ASP A 17 -11.07 -29.35 4.69
CA ASP A 17 -12.27 -29.68 5.47
C ASP A 17 -13.34 -28.56 5.42
N ALA A 18 -12.90 -27.31 5.31
CA ALA A 18 -13.75 -26.14 5.13
C ALA A 18 -14.21 -25.90 3.67
N GLY A 19 -13.83 -26.75 2.71
CA GLY A 19 -14.23 -26.66 1.30
C GLY A 19 -13.56 -25.54 0.51
N CYS A 20 -12.43 -24.98 0.97
CA CYS A 20 -11.80 -23.82 0.33
C CYS A 20 -11.18 -24.10 -1.05
N PHE A 21 -11.01 -25.37 -1.42
CA PHE A 21 -10.38 -25.77 -2.68
C PHE A 21 -11.37 -26.24 -3.75
N GLY A 22 -12.68 -26.10 -3.49
CA GLY A 22 -13.76 -26.54 -4.38
C GLY A 22 -14.35 -27.87 -3.97
N ASP A 23 -15.60 -28.10 -4.39
CA ASP A 23 -16.41 -29.24 -3.97
C ASP A 23 -15.91 -30.59 -4.51
N ASP A 24 -15.03 -30.58 -5.52
CA ASP A 24 -14.42 -31.78 -6.11
C ASP A 24 -13.12 -32.21 -5.42
N VAL A 25 -12.64 -31.45 -4.43
CA VAL A 25 -11.44 -31.76 -3.65
C VAL A 25 -11.82 -32.56 -2.40
N GLU A 26 -11.26 -33.76 -2.26
CA GLU A 26 -11.53 -34.66 -1.15
C GLU A 26 -10.49 -34.55 -0.04
N LYS A 27 -9.22 -34.37 -0.40
CA LYS A 27 -8.13 -34.53 0.56
C LYS A 27 -6.91 -33.66 0.26
N PHE A 28 -6.33 -33.10 1.33
CA PHE A 28 -4.99 -32.51 1.31
C PHE A 28 -3.91 -33.61 1.33
N VAL A 29 -2.92 -33.51 0.45
CA VAL A 29 -1.81 -34.47 0.37
C VAL A 29 -0.53 -33.89 0.98
N SER A 30 -0.07 -32.73 0.49
CA SER A 30 1.14 -32.07 0.97
C SER A 30 1.21 -30.61 0.52
N PHE A 31 2.07 -29.85 1.16
CA PHE A 31 2.52 -28.53 0.71
C PHE A 31 4.03 -28.49 0.71
N GLU A 32 4.61 -28.03 -0.40
CA GLU A 32 6.05 -27.87 -0.56
C GLU A 32 6.41 -26.42 -0.84
N ILE A 33 7.33 -25.89 -0.04
CA ILE A 33 7.90 -24.57 -0.30
C ILE A 33 8.83 -24.64 -1.52
N LYS A 34 8.51 -23.84 -2.54
CA LYS A 34 9.37 -23.71 -3.74
C LYS A 34 10.33 -22.53 -3.64
N ARG A 35 9.90 -21.45 -2.99
CA ARG A 35 10.70 -20.22 -2.90
C ARG A 35 10.22 -19.34 -1.75
N HIS A 36 11.17 -18.81 -0.99
CA HIS A 36 10.93 -17.63 -0.17
C HIS A 36 11.16 -16.36 -1.01
N PRO A 37 10.22 -15.41 -1.04
CA PRO A 37 10.44 -14.08 -1.59
C PRO A 37 11.64 -13.42 -0.92
N GLY A 38 12.30 -12.48 -1.63
CA GLY A 38 13.34 -11.65 -1.03
C GLY A 38 12.78 -10.73 0.07
N LYS A 39 13.66 -10.06 0.82
CA LYS A 39 13.37 -9.23 2.02
C LYS A 39 12.49 -7.97 1.80
N HIS A 40 11.76 -7.86 0.69
CA HIS A 40 11.05 -6.63 0.32
C HIS A 40 9.63 -6.49 0.90
N GLN A 41 9.15 -7.48 1.66
CA GLN A 41 7.90 -7.35 2.40
C GLN A 41 8.19 -7.17 3.89
N PHE A 42 7.86 -5.98 4.40
CA PHE A 42 8.16 -5.58 5.77
C PHE A 42 7.08 -6.04 6.76
N CYS A 43 5.83 -6.15 6.31
CA CYS A 43 4.67 -6.35 7.18
C CYS A 43 4.29 -7.82 7.40
N SER A 44 4.82 -8.75 6.61
CA SER A 44 4.40 -10.16 6.63
C SER A 44 5.50 -11.07 6.12
N ASP A 45 5.50 -12.32 6.61
CA ASP A 45 6.33 -13.38 6.06
C ASP A 45 5.58 -13.98 4.87
N THR A 46 6.24 -14.06 3.72
CA THR A 46 5.65 -14.63 2.51
C THR A 46 6.43 -15.79 1.96
N THR A 47 5.73 -16.68 1.26
CA THR A 47 6.30 -17.89 0.71
C THR A 47 5.51 -18.30 -0.53
N PHE A 48 6.21 -18.80 -1.55
CA PHE A 48 5.60 -19.46 -2.68
C PHE A 48 5.79 -20.96 -2.57
N GLY A 49 4.72 -21.71 -2.83
CA GLY A 49 4.76 -23.17 -2.77
C GLY A 49 3.63 -23.80 -3.56
N ASP A 50 3.66 -25.12 -3.64
CA ASP A 50 2.66 -25.91 -4.33
C ASP A 50 1.87 -26.74 -3.31
N ILE A 51 0.54 -26.61 -3.35
CA ILE A 51 -0.37 -27.47 -2.58
C ILE A 51 -0.72 -28.66 -3.47
N THR A 52 -0.42 -29.87 -3.01
CA THR A 52 -0.87 -31.11 -3.65
C THR A 52 -2.20 -31.53 -3.04
N LEU A 53 -3.22 -31.65 -3.89
CA LEU A 53 -4.59 -31.98 -3.51
C LEU A 53 -5.07 -33.22 -4.27
N GLN A 54 -5.95 -33.99 -3.65
CA GLN A 54 -6.62 -35.14 -4.24
C GLN A 54 -8.09 -34.82 -4.48
N LYS A 55 -8.55 -35.06 -5.70
CA LYS A 55 -9.97 -34.98 -6.07
C LYS A 55 -10.74 -36.22 -5.62
N THR A 56 -12.07 -36.11 -5.54
CA THR A 56 -12.99 -37.25 -5.31
C THR A 56 -12.87 -38.37 -6.33
N THR A 57 -12.29 -38.10 -7.50
CA THR A 57 -11.97 -39.11 -8.53
C THR A 57 -10.70 -39.92 -8.23
N GLY A 58 -9.97 -39.56 -7.17
CA GLY A 58 -8.64 -40.09 -6.85
C GLY A 58 -7.48 -39.40 -7.56
N LEU A 59 -7.75 -38.47 -8.50
CA LEU A 59 -6.71 -37.76 -9.23
C LEU A 59 -6.02 -36.71 -8.35
N HIS A 60 -4.70 -36.68 -8.38
CA HIS A 60 -3.90 -35.62 -7.74
C HIS A 60 -3.65 -34.45 -8.69
N PHE A 61 -3.64 -33.23 -8.15
CA PHE A 61 -3.20 -32.03 -8.86
C PHE A 61 -2.45 -31.08 -7.93
N ASN A 62 -1.61 -30.23 -8.53
CA ASN A 62 -0.85 -29.22 -7.82
C ASN A 62 -1.47 -27.84 -8.05
N LEU A 63 -1.60 -27.08 -6.99
CA LEU A 63 -2.04 -25.69 -7.00
C LEU A 63 -0.90 -24.79 -6.53
N PRO A 64 -0.25 -24.03 -7.44
CA PRO A 64 0.76 -23.06 -7.06
C PRO A 64 0.13 -21.86 -6.35
N VAL A 65 0.64 -21.54 -5.16
CA VAL A 65 0.10 -20.51 -4.30
C VAL A 65 1.17 -19.57 -3.77
N PHE A 66 0.73 -18.36 -3.48
CA PHE A 66 1.39 -17.40 -2.62
C PHE A 66 0.73 -17.47 -1.23
N VAL A 67 1.56 -17.65 -0.21
CA VAL A 67 1.16 -17.75 1.19
C VAL A 67 1.74 -16.56 1.94
N LYS A 68 0.88 -15.82 2.63
CA LYS A 68 1.22 -14.69 3.50
C LYS A 68 0.83 -15.04 4.93
N THR A 69 1.79 -14.99 5.85
CA THR A 69 1.60 -15.18 7.29
C THR A 69 2.12 -13.98 8.06
N ARG A 70 1.73 -13.86 9.34
CA ARG A 70 2.25 -12.78 10.17
C ARG A 70 3.77 -12.78 10.18
N ASN A 71 4.35 -11.58 10.10
CA ASN A 71 5.76 -11.39 10.36
C ASN A 71 6.04 -11.74 11.83
N ARG A 72 7.07 -12.55 12.07
CA ARG A 72 7.56 -12.86 13.43
C ARG A 72 8.40 -11.76 14.06
N SER A 73 8.68 -10.68 13.32
CA SER A 73 9.40 -9.49 13.80
C SER A 73 8.52 -8.55 14.64
N GLU A 74 9.11 -7.47 15.16
CA GLU A 74 8.40 -6.45 15.96
C GLU A 74 7.46 -5.56 15.13
N PHE A 75 7.63 -5.53 13.80
CA PHE A 75 6.79 -4.76 12.88
C PHE A 75 5.96 -5.70 11.97
N PRO A 76 4.66 -5.42 11.75
CA PRO A 76 3.91 -4.27 12.26
C PRO A 76 3.45 -4.44 13.71
N PRO A 77 3.11 -3.34 14.41
CA PRO A 77 2.53 -3.48 15.73
C PRO A 77 1.25 -4.33 15.68
N ARG A 78 0.99 -5.07 16.76
CA ARG A 78 0.06 -6.22 16.72
C ARG A 78 -1.34 -5.82 16.26
N ALA A 79 -1.85 -4.68 16.74
CA ALA A 79 -3.21 -4.24 16.40
C ALA A 79 -3.34 -3.91 14.91
N GLU A 80 -2.31 -3.31 14.32
CA GLU A 80 -2.24 -2.99 12.90
C GLU A 80 -2.07 -4.26 12.07
N ALA A 81 -1.26 -5.23 12.53
CA ALA A 81 -1.14 -6.55 11.90
C ALA A 81 -2.50 -7.29 11.87
N ASP A 82 -3.24 -7.28 13.00
CA ASP A 82 -4.60 -7.83 13.09
C ASP A 82 -5.53 -7.17 12.07
N ALA A 83 -5.50 -5.84 12.00
CA ALA A 83 -6.32 -5.05 11.08
C ALA A 83 -6.00 -5.38 9.62
N MET A 84 -4.72 -5.46 9.26
CA MET A 84 -4.28 -5.77 7.89
C MET A 84 -4.78 -7.14 7.41
N PHE A 85 -4.56 -8.19 8.21
CA PHE A 85 -5.06 -9.54 7.87
C PHE A 85 -6.59 -9.58 7.84
N HIS A 86 -7.26 -8.87 8.75
CA HIS A 86 -8.71 -8.76 8.71
C HIS A 86 -9.21 -8.13 7.42
N ASN A 87 -8.62 -7.00 7.04
CA ASN A 87 -8.98 -6.19 5.90
C ASN A 87 -8.74 -6.91 4.58
N GLU A 88 -7.57 -7.52 4.40
CA GLU A 88 -7.25 -8.23 3.15
C GLU A 88 -8.16 -9.46 2.95
N ILE A 89 -8.40 -10.27 3.99
CA ILE A 89 -9.37 -11.38 3.91
C ILE A 89 -10.78 -10.83 3.63
N PHE A 90 -11.17 -9.74 4.28
CA PHE A 90 -12.49 -9.13 4.07
C PHE A 90 -12.66 -8.58 2.65
N PHE A 91 -11.60 -8.01 2.09
CA PHE A 91 -11.57 -7.56 0.70
C PHE A 91 -11.91 -8.70 -0.24
N TYR A 92 -11.18 -9.81 -0.19
CA TYR A 92 -11.41 -10.93 -1.10
C TYR A 92 -12.73 -11.68 -0.84
N THR A 93 -13.14 -11.84 0.42
CA THR A 93 -14.29 -12.69 0.78
C THR A 93 -15.63 -11.97 0.80
N LYS A 94 -15.64 -10.63 0.90
CA LYS A 94 -16.87 -9.82 0.98
C LYS A 94 -16.91 -8.69 -0.02
N ILE A 95 -15.87 -7.87 -0.13
CA ILE A 95 -15.88 -6.69 -1.02
C ILE A 95 -15.82 -7.12 -2.49
N VAL A 96 -14.84 -7.93 -2.90
CA VAL A 96 -14.68 -8.38 -4.29
C VAL A 96 -15.96 -9.04 -4.84
N PRO A 97 -16.64 -9.98 -4.12
CA PRO A 97 -17.93 -10.52 -4.57
C PRO A 97 -19.02 -9.49 -4.81
N ILE A 98 -19.07 -8.40 -4.04
CA ILE A 98 -20.04 -7.31 -4.24
C ILE A 98 -19.63 -6.48 -5.45
N LEU A 99 -18.35 -6.10 -5.56
CA LEU A 99 -17.83 -5.30 -6.67
C LEU A 99 -18.01 -5.98 -8.04
N ARG A 100 -18.06 -7.31 -8.10
CA ARG A 100 -18.36 -8.08 -9.33
C ARG A 100 -19.66 -7.68 -10.01
N ARG A 101 -20.63 -7.13 -9.26
CA ARG A 101 -21.90 -6.63 -9.83
C ARG A 101 -21.68 -5.45 -10.78
N TYR A 102 -20.59 -4.72 -10.61
CA TYR A 102 -20.28 -3.48 -11.32
C TYR A 102 -19.08 -3.64 -12.29
N ASP A 103 -18.47 -4.84 -12.35
CA ASP A 103 -17.20 -5.08 -13.04
C ASP A 103 -17.37 -5.45 -14.52
N GLU A 104 -17.88 -4.50 -15.31
CA GLU A 104 -18.09 -4.69 -16.76
C GLU A 104 -16.80 -4.98 -17.54
N PHE A 105 -15.67 -4.44 -17.07
CA PHE A 105 -14.36 -4.61 -17.71
C PHE A 105 -13.57 -5.82 -17.19
N ASN A 106 -14.20 -6.66 -16.36
CA ASN A 106 -13.64 -7.87 -15.80
C ASN A 106 -12.30 -7.65 -15.05
N ILE A 107 -12.14 -6.47 -14.45
CA ILE A 107 -10.91 -6.04 -13.81
C ILE A 107 -10.56 -6.91 -12.60
N LEU A 108 -11.57 -7.41 -11.88
CA LEU A 108 -11.41 -8.15 -10.64
C LEU A 108 -10.78 -9.52 -10.87
N SER A 109 -11.00 -10.14 -12.03
CA SER A 109 -10.37 -11.43 -12.36
C SER A 109 -9.04 -11.26 -13.10
N THR A 110 -8.90 -10.21 -13.91
CA THR A 110 -7.67 -10.00 -14.69
C THR A 110 -6.55 -9.37 -13.87
N SER A 111 -6.88 -8.51 -12.91
CA SER A 111 -5.89 -7.63 -12.27
C SER A 111 -5.75 -7.82 -10.76
N PHE A 112 -6.35 -8.86 -10.20
CA PHE A 112 -6.18 -9.21 -8.79
C PHE A 112 -5.89 -10.70 -8.69
N PRO A 113 -5.12 -11.13 -7.68
CA PRO A 113 -4.91 -12.54 -7.43
C PRO A 113 -6.21 -13.19 -6.96
N GLU A 114 -6.40 -14.45 -7.34
CA GLU A 114 -7.55 -15.22 -6.87
C GLU A 114 -7.31 -15.69 -5.44
N PHE A 115 -8.26 -15.40 -4.56
CA PHE A 115 -8.24 -15.87 -3.18
C PHE A 115 -8.57 -17.36 -3.11
N VAL A 116 -7.75 -18.11 -2.37
CA VAL A 116 -7.93 -19.54 -2.14
C VAL A 116 -8.54 -19.75 -0.75
N CYS A 117 -7.82 -19.35 0.29
CA CYS A 117 -8.29 -19.42 1.66
C CYS A 117 -7.59 -18.39 2.54
N GLY A 118 -8.15 -18.17 3.73
CA GLY A 118 -7.53 -17.29 4.71
C GLY A 118 -8.14 -17.49 6.09
N LYS A 119 -7.28 -17.38 7.10
CA LYS A 119 -7.64 -17.50 8.51
C LYS A 119 -7.15 -16.26 9.23
N LYS A 120 -7.99 -15.72 10.12
CA LYS A 120 -7.64 -14.64 11.04
C LYS A 120 -8.16 -14.96 12.42
N THR A 121 -7.33 -14.72 13.41
CA THR A 121 -7.61 -15.04 14.82
C THR A 121 -7.82 -13.79 15.67
N SER A 122 -7.70 -12.60 15.07
CA SER A 122 -7.84 -11.31 15.77
C SER A 122 -7.00 -11.26 17.05
N GLY A 123 -5.74 -11.70 16.93
CA GLY A 123 -4.77 -11.67 18.04
C GLY A 123 -4.82 -12.87 18.98
N GLN A 124 -5.80 -13.78 18.85
CA GLN A 124 -5.92 -14.96 19.74
C GLN A 124 -4.86 -16.02 19.48
N ASN A 125 -4.55 -16.30 18.21
CA ASN A 125 -3.48 -17.22 17.81
C ASN A 125 -2.81 -16.71 16.53
N PRO A 126 -2.00 -15.64 16.61
CA PRO A 126 -1.44 -14.97 15.43
C PRO A 126 -0.64 -15.89 14.49
N GLU A 127 -0.06 -16.98 15.00
CA GLU A 127 0.65 -17.98 14.20
C GLU A 127 -0.27 -18.76 13.24
N ASP A 128 -1.59 -18.67 13.41
CA ASP A 128 -2.59 -19.23 12.48
C ASP A 128 -3.09 -18.22 11.45
N ASP A 129 -2.71 -16.95 11.55
CA ASP A 129 -3.16 -15.96 10.60
C ASP A 129 -2.43 -16.13 9.27
N VAL A 130 -3.21 -16.41 8.24
CA VAL A 130 -2.70 -16.77 6.92
C VAL A 130 -3.65 -16.28 5.83
N ILE A 131 -3.07 -15.88 4.71
CA ILE A 131 -3.77 -15.56 3.48
C ILE A 131 -3.11 -16.36 2.37
N VAL A 132 -3.92 -17.10 1.61
CA VAL A 132 -3.47 -17.95 0.52
C VAL A 132 -4.13 -17.47 -0.76
N LEU A 133 -3.30 -17.07 -1.71
CA LEU A 133 -3.71 -16.56 -3.02
C LEU A 133 -3.10 -17.45 -4.11
N LYS A 134 -3.74 -17.56 -5.27
CA LYS A 134 -3.10 -18.19 -6.43
C LYS A 134 -1.88 -17.38 -6.86
N ASP A 135 -0.82 -18.08 -7.23
CA ASP A 135 0.43 -17.44 -7.67
C ASP A 135 0.26 -16.75 -9.03
N LEU A 136 0.27 -15.40 -9.03
CA LEU A 136 0.17 -14.58 -10.26
C LEU A 136 1.27 -14.89 -11.29
N ARG A 137 2.43 -15.42 -10.88
CA ARG A 137 3.52 -15.77 -11.80
C ARG A 137 3.15 -16.90 -12.74
N GLN A 138 2.22 -17.77 -12.34
CA GLN A 138 1.67 -18.81 -13.22
C GLN A 138 0.88 -18.23 -14.40
N ARG A 139 0.39 -16.99 -14.26
CA ARG A 139 -0.27 -16.23 -15.33
C ARG A 139 0.71 -15.33 -16.12
N GLY A 140 2.01 -15.44 -15.86
CA GLY A 140 3.07 -14.69 -16.53
C GLY A 140 3.32 -13.28 -15.96
N PHE A 141 2.77 -12.96 -14.79
CA PHE A 141 3.04 -11.69 -14.12
C PHE A 141 4.41 -11.71 -13.44
N ARG A 142 5.11 -10.58 -13.50
CA ARG A 142 6.38 -10.33 -12.78
C ARG A 142 6.45 -8.87 -12.31
N PRO A 143 7.23 -8.55 -11.25
CA PRO A 143 7.47 -7.17 -10.86
C PRO A 143 8.18 -6.40 -11.98
N CYS A 144 7.96 -5.09 -12.04
CA CYS A 144 8.75 -4.22 -12.90
C CYS A 144 10.15 -4.06 -12.32
N GLU A 145 11.18 -4.26 -13.14
CA GLU A 145 12.59 -4.11 -12.72
C GLU A 145 13.07 -2.65 -12.83
N GLN A 146 12.30 -1.79 -13.50
CA GLN A 146 12.63 -0.39 -13.67
C GLN A 146 12.24 0.40 -12.42
N ARG A 147 13.15 1.29 -12.00
CA ARG A 147 12.89 2.20 -10.88
C ARG A 147 11.77 3.20 -11.17
N HIS A 148 11.68 3.67 -12.41
CA HIS A 148 10.61 4.55 -12.87
C HIS A 148 9.85 3.87 -13.98
N PHE A 149 8.53 3.95 -13.93
CA PHE A 149 7.69 3.34 -14.94
C PHE A 149 7.66 4.21 -16.19
N ASP A 150 7.77 3.56 -17.35
CA ASP A 150 7.53 4.20 -18.63
C ASP A 150 6.03 4.42 -18.88
N GLU A 151 5.72 5.09 -19.99
CA GLU A 151 4.37 5.46 -20.37
C GLU A 151 3.43 4.27 -20.54
N ASN A 152 3.92 3.13 -21.03
CA ASN A 152 3.10 1.93 -21.23
C ASN A 152 2.70 1.30 -19.90
N HIS A 153 3.63 1.26 -18.94
CA HIS A 153 3.36 0.77 -17.59
C HIS A 153 2.38 1.70 -16.86
N LEU A 154 2.62 3.02 -16.94
CA LEU A 154 1.76 4.02 -16.29
C LEU A 154 0.34 4.00 -16.84
N SER A 155 0.18 3.89 -18.16
CA SER A 155 -1.14 3.81 -18.77
C SER A 155 -1.96 2.64 -18.24
N LEU A 156 -1.36 1.45 -18.09
CA LEU A 156 -2.02 0.28 -17.51
C LEU A 156 -2.37 0.48 -16.03
N VAL A 157 -1.45 1.03 -15.24
CA VAL A 157 -1.68 1.27 -13.81
C VAL A 157 -2.81 2.27 -13.61
N LEU A 158 -2.77 3.41 -14.31
CA LEU A 158 -3.75 4.47 -14.17
C LEU A 158 -5.13 4.04 -14.68
N ASP A 159 -5.18 3.25 -15.76
CA ASP A 159 -6.42 2.63 -16.23
C ASP A 159 -7.02 1.71 -15.16
N ARG A 160 -6.20 0.81 -14.60
CA ARG A 160 -6.69 -0.19 -13.66
C ARG A 160 -7.08 0.41 -12.31
N LEU A 161 -6.30 1.37 -11.81
CA LEU A 161 -6.58 2.07 -10.56
C LEU A 161 -7.85 2.94 -10.70
N GLY A 162 -7.99 3.66 -11.82
CA GLY A 162 -9.18 4.45 -12.12
C GLY A 162 -10.44 3.58 -12.14
N LYS A 163 -10.40 2.43 -12.82
CA LYS A 163 -11.51 1.47 -12.84
C LYS A 163 -11.80 0.87 -11.47
N PHE A 164 -10.78 0.50 -10.69
CA PHE A 164 -10.98 0.00 -9.32
C PHE A 164 -11.72 1.01 -8.44
N HIS A 165 -11.31 2.27 -8.46
CA HIS A 165 -12.02 3.34 -7.74
C HIS A 165 -13.42 3.60 -8.30
N GLY A 166 -13.61 3.49 -9.61
CA GLY A 166 -14.92 3.58 -10.26
C GLY A 166 -15.91 2.51 -9.78
N LEU A 167 -15.47 1.27 -9.56
CA LEU A 167 -16.30 0.20 -8.99
C LEU A 167 -16.83 0.56 -7.59
N SER A 168 -15.98 1.20 -6.78
CA SER A 168 -16.37 1.66 -5.45
C SER A 168 -17.48 2.70 -5.51
N LEU A 169 -17.39 3.66 -6.44
CA LEU A 169 -18.38 4.71 -6.60
C LEU A 169 -19.70 4.16 -7.14
N LEU A 170 -19.65 3.23 -8.10
CA LEU A 170 -20.83 2.54 -8.59
C LEU A 170 -21.57 1.83 -7.47
N TRP A 171 -20.86 1.06 -6.63
CA TRP A 171 -21.47 0.41 -5.47
C TRP A 171 -22.09 1.41 -4.50
N GLN A 172 -21.39 2.50 -4.20
CA GLN A 172 -21.89 3.54 -3.29
C GLN A 172 -23.18 4.20 -3.80
N MET A 173 -23.32 4.42 -5.11
CA MET A 173 -24.52 5.02 -5.69
C MET A 173 -25.69 4.05 -5.78
N ASP A 174 -25.42 2.78 -6.11
CA ASP A 174 -26.44 1.75 -6.31
C ASP A 174 -27.06 1.27 -4.98
N ASP A 175 -26.23 1.02 -3.96
CA ASP A 175 -26.68 0.57 -2.64
C ASP A 175 -25.90 1.25 -1.50
N PRO A 176 -26.21 2.53 -1.20
CA PRO A 176 -25.49 3.30 -0.18
C PRO A 176 -25.64 2.70 1.22
N THR A 177 -26.74 2.00 1.51
CA THR A 177 -26.97 1.38 2.83
C THR A 177 -26.06 0.17 3.02
N LEU A 178 -26.02 -0.75 2.05
CA LEU A 178 -25.11 -1.89 2.12
C LEU A 178 -23.65 -1.43 2.05
N PHE A 179 -23.35 -0.41 1.24
CA PHE A 179 -22.02 0.20 1.18
C PHE A 179 -21.56 0.65 2.57
N GLN A 180 -22.37 1.43 3.28
CA GLN A 180 -22.05 1.90 4.63
C GLN A 180 -21.92 0.73 5.63
N GLU A 181 -22.85 -0.23 5.61
CA GLU A 181 -22.82 -1.39 6.51
C GLU A 181 -21.53 -2.22 6.35
N VAL A 182 -21.16 -2.51 5.10
CA VAL A 182 -20.01 -3.36 4.79
C VAL A 182 -18.71 -2.62 5.05
N THR A 183 -18.59 -1.36 4.61
CA THR A 183 -17.35 -0.58 4.77
C THR A 183 -17.08 -0.17 6.22
N ALA A 184 -18.10 -0.03 7.06
CA ALA A 184 -17.93 0.17 8.51
C ALA A 184 -17.20 -0.99 9.22
N ARG A 185 -17.08 -2.16 8.57
CA ARG A 185 -16.37 -3.33 9.10
C ARG A 185 -14.90 -3.38 8.69
N ILE A 186 -14.45 -2.47 7.84
CA ILE A 186 -13.03 -2.26 7.54
C ILE A 186 -12.36 -1.70 8.80
N LYS A 187 -11.25 -2.30 9.21
CA LYS A 187 -10.49 -1.88 10.39
C LYS A 187 -9.61 -0.71 10.01
N LEU A 188 -9.79 0.41 10.70
CA LEU A 188 -8.92 1.57 10.56
C LEU A 188 -7.52 1.24 11.08
N ILE A 189 -6.51 1.64 10.32
CA ILE A 189 -5.10 1.59 10.69
C ILE A 189 -4.69 3.04 10.93
N SER A 190 -4.10 3.33 12.11
CA SER A 190 -3.47 4.63 12.33
C SER A 190 -2.15 4.64 11.56
N GLU A 191 -2.09 5.43 10.50
CA GLU A 191 -0.93 5.50 9.63
C GLU A 191 0.23 6.16 10.34
N ALA A 192 -0.04 7.19 11.14
CA ALA A 192 0.98 7.82 11.96
C ALA A 192 1.68 6.79 12.87
N LYS A 193 0.92 5.95 13.59
CA LYS A 193 1.51 4.90 14.46
C LYS A 193 2.21 3.81 13.65
N PHE A 194 1.57 3.36 12.58
CA PHE A 194 2.09 2.31 11.73
C PHE A 194 3.43 2.71 11.09
N TRP A 195 3.47 3.86 10.43
CA TRP A 195 4.66 4.36 9.75
C TRP A 195 5.73 4.85 10.73
N ALA A 196 5.35 5.39 11.89
CA ALA A 196 6.32 5.69 12.94
C ALA A 196 7.01 4.42 13.45
N ALA A 197 6.29 3.32 13.62
CA ALA A 197 6.87 2.04 14.03
C ALA A 197 7.87 1.50 12.98
N LEU A 198 7.52 1.54 11.68
CA LEU A 198 8.44 1.15 10.60
C LEU A 198 9.65 2.07 10.52
N GLY A 199 9.42 3.37 10.62
CA GLY A 199 10.44 4.40 10.52
C GLY A 199 11.35 4.50 11.74
N GLY A 200 11.07 3.79 12.83
CA GLY A 200 11.77 3.96 14.10
C GLY A 200 11.55 5.36 14.72
N ILE A 201 10.45 6.03 14.37
CA ILE A 201 10.08 7.36 14.84
C ILE A 201 9.38 7.23 16.19
N GLN A 202 9.96 7.83 17.23
CA GLN A 202 9.53 7.60 18.62
C GLN A 202 9.10 8.90 19.33
N SER A 203 9.09 10.04 18.62
CA SER A 203 8.62 11.33 19.14
C SER A 203 8.05 12.22 18.04
N LYS A 204 7.18 13.17 18.42
CA LYS A 204 6.66 14.22 17.53
C LYS A 204 7.78 15.03 16.88
N GLU A 205 8.86 15.32 17.62
CA GLU A 205 9.99 16.09 17.08
C GLU A 205 10.73 15.33 15.97
N VAL A 206 10.97 14.02 16.12
CA VAL A 206 11.61 13.23 15.05
C VAL A 206 10.71 13.18 13.82
N PHE A 207 9.41 12.97 14.02
CA PHE A 207 8.42 12.98 12.94
C PHE A 207 8.46 14.31 12.17
N ARG A 208 8.46 15.42 12.91
CA ARG A 208 8.61 16.77 12.37
C ARG A 208 9.90 16.93 11.57
N GLN A 209 11.05 16.47 12.09
CA GLN A 209 12.34 16.53 11.39
C GLN A 209 12.36 15.72 10.08
N CYS A 210 11.67 14.56 10.04
CA CYS A 210 11.47 13.82 8.79
C CYS A 210 10.79 14.70 7.73
N MET A 211 9.76 15.47 8.11
CA MET A 211 9.06 16.39 7.21
C MET A 211 9.95 17.56 6.76
N PHE A 212 10.86 18.06 7.60
CA PHE A 212 11.76 19.15 7.21
C PHE A 212 12.83 18.74 6.21
N ARG A 213 13.13 17.44 6.07
CA ARG A 213 14.21 16.95 5.21
C ARG A 213 14.03 17.30 3.73
N GLY A 214 12.79 17.28 3.22
CA GLY A 214 12.49 17.75 1.85
C GLY A 214 12.41 19.27 1.72
N VAL A 215 12.25 19.99 2.83
CA VAL A 215 12.08 21.45 2.85
C VAL A 215 13.40 22.18 2.99
N ASP A 216 14.29 21.69 3.86
CA ASP A 216 15.56 22.35 4.19
C ASP A 216 16.42 22.69 2.96
N PRO A 217 16.61 21.80 1.97
CA PRO A 217 17.37 22.12 0.76
C PRO A 217 16.77 23.26 -0.08
N LEU A 218 15.45 23.46 0.00
CA LEU A 218 14.72 24.44 -0.80
C LEU A 218 14.71 25.84 -0.17
N ARG A 219 15.14 25.99 1.09
CA ARG A 219 15.14 27.29 1.79
C ARG A 219 16.04 28.33 1.13
N GLU A 220 17.12 27.87 0.50
CA GLU A 220 18.07 28.69 -0.23
C GLU A 220 17.57 29.06 -1.63
N GLU A 221 16.48 28.47 -2.11
CA GLU A 221 15.88 28.75 -3.41
C GLU A 221 14.81 29.86 -3.28
N PRO A 222 15.06 31.11 -3.74
CA PRO A 222 14.14 32.24 -3.53
C PRO A 222 12.73 32.01 -4.10
N LYS A 223 12.62 31.15 -5.13
CA LYS A 223 11.35 30.79 -5.79
C LYS A 223 10.35 30.13 -4.82
N TYR A 224 10.82 29.36 -3.84
CA TYR A 224 9.96 28.53 -2.99
C TYR A 224 9.78 29.10 -1.58
N ARG A 225 10.58 30.08 -1.18
CA ARG A 225 10.67 30.58 0.21
C ARG A 225 9.32 30.94 0.84
N ASN A 226 8.40 31.53 0.09
CA ASN A 226 7.09 31.92 0.63
C ASN A 226 6.20 30.69 0.88
N GLN A 227 6.08 29.80 -0.10
CA GLN A 227 5.24 28.59 -0.03
C GLN A 227 5.77 27.56 0.98
N LEU A 228 7.08 27.58 1.25
CA LEU A 228 7.66 26.77 2.33
C LEU A 228 7.15 27.19 3.71
N THR A 229 6.76 28.45 3.91
CA THR A 229 6.29 28.93 5.22
C THR A 229 5.03 28.18 5.66
N ASP A 230 4.04 28.11 4.79
CA ASP A 230 2.76 27.43 5.01
C ASP A 230 2.96 25.92 5.21
N LEU A 231 3.83 25.32 4.40
CA LEU A 231 4.22 23.92 4.56
C LEU A 231 4.95 23.66 5.88
N CYS A 232 5.85 24.53 6.32
CA CYS A 232 6.53 24.39 7.60
C CYS A 232 5.55 24.45 8.78
N ALA A 233 4.55 25.34 8.70
CA ALA A 233 3.51 25.45 9.73
C ALA A 233 2.69 24.16 9.84
N SER A 234 2.49 23.44 8.74
CA SER A 234 1.78 22.15 8.72
C SER A 234 2.50 20.99 9.42
N PHE A 235 3.77 21.16 9.80
CA PHE A 235 4.57 20.08 10.38
C PHE A 235 4.56 20.02 11.91
N GLU A 236 3.96 21.00 12.60
CA GLU A 236 3.93 21.01 14.07
C GLU A 236 3.16 19.80 14.64
N ASP A 237 2.04 19.44 14.03
CA ASP A 237 1.24 18.25 14.35
C ASP A 237 1.24 17.26 13.18
N ALA A 238 2.43 16.95 12.68
CA ALA A 238 2.57 16.18 11.44
C ALA A 238 1.98 14.76 11.51
N ASP A 239 2.04 14.14 12.68
CA ASP A 239 1.47 12.83 12.97
C ASP A 239 -0.07 12.86 12.90
N GLU A 240 -0.71 13.81 13.59
CA GLU A 240 -2.16 13.98 13.56
C GLU A 240 -2.66 14.35 12.17
N ARG A 241 -1.89 15.20 11.47
CA ARG A 241 -2.20 15.63 10.11
C ARG A 241 -2.12 14.51 9.08
N MET A 242 -1.18 13.57 9.24
CA MET A 242 -1.10 12.39 8.36
C MET A 242 -2.42 11.61 8.38
N ASP A 243 -2.93 11.27 9.57
CA ASP A 243 -4.19 10.53 9.69
C ASP A 243 -5.39 11.38 9.21
N ALA A 244 -5.40 12.69 9.50
CA ALA A 244 -6.49 13.58 9.08
C ALA A 244 -6.59 13.78 7.56
N LEU A 245 -5.46 13.80 6.84
CA LEU A 245 -5.46 13.91 5.38
C LEU A 245 -5.97 12.63 4.68
N ALA A 246 -5.89 11.50 5.36
CA ALA A 246 -6.37 10.21 4.88
C ALA A 246 -7.84 9.91 5.22
N ASP A 247 -8.55 10.85 5.83
CA ASP A 247 -9.94 10.66 6.23
C ASP A 247 -10.90 10.51 5.03
N ALA A 248 -12.07 9.95 5.30
CA ALA A 248 -13.13 9.76 4.32
C ALA A 248 -13.95 11.05 4.06
N SER A 249 -13.33 12.23 4.13
CA SER A 249 -14.00 13.52 3.91
C SER A 249 -13.74 14.06 2.51
N GLY A 250 -14.80 14.59 1.89
CA GLY A 250 -14.73 15.24 0.58
C GLY A 250 -15.81 14.77 -0.38
N PRO A 251 -15.86 15.37 -1.57
CA PRO A 251 -16.83 15.02 -2.61
C PRO A 251 -16.49 13.68 -3.31
N LEU A 252 -15.28 13.15 -3.12
CA LEU A 252 -14.78 11.97 -3.81
C LEU A 252 -14.15 10.98 -2.82
N THR A 253 -14.98 10.13 -2.22
CA THR A 253 -14.53 9.06 -1.32
C THR A 253 -14.68 7.72 -2.02
N VAL A 254 -13.60 6.93 -2.06
CA VAL A 254 -13.56 5.61 -2.72
C VAL A 254 -12.95 4.57 -1.79
N LEU A 255 -13.18 3.30 -2.07
CA LEU A 255 -12.35 2.21 -1.56
C LEU A 255 -10.98 2.30 -2.23
N ALA A 256 -10.02 2.86 -1.52
CA ALA A 256 -8.63 2.94 -1.93
C ALA A 256 -7.87 1.72 -1.42
N HIS A 257 -6.85 1.31 -2.16
CA HIS A 257 -5.89 0.30 -1.74
C HIS A 257 -5.21 0.69 -0.42
N GLY A 258 -4.89 1.98 -0.24
CA GLY A 258 -4.35 2.57 0.99
C GLY A 258 -2.83 2.42 1.17
N ASP A 259 -2.16 1.63 0.34
CA ASP A 259 -0.70 1.49 0.28
C ASP A 259 -0.27 1.18 -1.16
N PHE A 260 -0.70 2.04 -2.09
CA PHE A 260 -0.48 1.81 -3.51
C PHE A 260 0.90 2.31 -3.94
N HIS A 261 1.84 1.39 -4.18
CA HIS A 261 3.21 1.68 -4.64
C HIS A 261 3.71 0.60 -5.60
N ALA A 262 4.81 0.87 -6.32
CA ALA A 262 5.34 -0.01 -7.37
C ALA A 262 5.58 -1.47 -6.93
N SER A 263 5.94 -1.71 -5.68
CA SER A 263 6.18 -3.08 -5.19
C SER A 263 4.90 -3.90 -5.02
N ASN A 264 3.73 -3.27 -4.97
CA ASN A 264 2.41 -3.91 -4.92
C ASN A 264 1.76 -4.03 -6.32
N VAL A 265 2.56 -3.83 -7.37
CA VAL A 265 2.14 -3.89 -8.77
C VAL A 265 3.00 -4.90 -9.54
N MET A 266 2.36 -5.79 -10.29
CA MET A 266 3.02 -6.69 -11.22
C MET A 266 2.47 -6.53 -12.63
N PHE A 267 3.31 -6.83 -13.62
CA PHE A 267 2.97 -6.71 -15.03
C PHE A 267 3.17 -8.03 -15.76
N LYS A 268 2.33 -8.26 -16.75
CA LYS A 268 2.52 -9.29 -17.77
C LYS A 268 2.96 -8.62 -19.06
N TYR A 269 3.86 -9.25 -19.78
CA TYR A 269 4.50 -8.68 -20.96
C TYR A 269 4.14 -9.44 -22.23
N GLY A 270 3.94 -8.71 -23.33
CA GLY A 270 3.78 -9.27 -24.66
C GLY A 270 5.11 -9.76 -25.25
N ALA A 271 5.04 -10.37 -26.42
CA ALA A 271 6.21 -10.88 -27.13
C ALA A 271 7.20 -9.77 -27.55
N ASP A 272 6.74 -8.53 -27.67
CA ASP A 272 7.54 -7.33 -27.97
C ASP A 272 8.20 -6.72 -26.72
N GLY A 273 8.00 -7.32 -25.55
CA GLY A 273 8.54 -6.84 -24.28
C GLY A 273 7.77 -5.67 -23.66
N LYS A 274 6.63 -5.25 -24.24
CA LYS A 274 5.77 -4.21 -23.65
C LYS A 274 4.80 -4.80 -22.63
N PRO A 275 4.45 -4.05 -21.56
CA PRO A 275 3.45 -4.52 -20.62
C PRO A 275 2.07 -4.54 -21.31
N ILE A 276 1.31 -5.61 -21.08
CA ILE A 276 -0.03 -5.84 -21.68
C ILE A 276 -1.13 -6.00 -20.62
N GLU A 277 -0.77 -6.43 -19.41
CA GLU A 277 -1.68 -6.52 -18.27
C GLU A 277 -0.96 -6.06 -17.01
N VAL A 278 -1.74 -5.55 -16.05
CA VAL A 278 -1.27 -5.16 -14.72
C VAL A 278 -2.13 -5.84 -13.66
N ALA A 279 -1.51 -6.21 -12.55
CA ALA A 279 -2.17 -6.77 -11.39
C ALA A 279 -1.71 -6.08 -10.10
N PHE A 280 -2.66 -5.89 -9.18
CA PHE A 280 -2.46 -5.30 -7.86
C PHE A 280 -2.64 -6.39 -6.80
N PHE A 281 -1.91 -6.30 -5.71
CA PHE A 281 -1.97 -7.23 -4.59
C PHE A 281 -1.63 -6.53 -3.28
N ASP A 282 -1.86 -7.20 -2.15
CA ASP A 282 -1.66 -6.66 -0.80
C ASP A 282 -2.69 -5.59 -0.36
N PHE A 283 -3.96 -5.99 -0.25
CA PHE A 283 -5.06 -5.11 0.18
C PHE A 283 -5.18 -4.99 1.71
N GLY A 284 -4.07 -5.13 2.45
CA GLY A 284 -4.07 -5.06 3.92
C GLY A 284 -4.49 -3.69 4.45
N THR A 285 -4.16 -2.62 3.74
CA THR A 285 -4.41 -1.23 4.14
C THR A 285 -5.65 -0.61 3.49
N ILE A 286 -6.50 -1.43 2.85
CA ILE A 286 -7.71 -0.96 2.18
C ILE A 286 -8.57 -0.11 3.13
N LYS A 287 -9.02 1.04 2.64
CA LYS A 287 -9.78 2.01 3.44
C LYS A 287 -10.67 2.89 2.55
N LEU A 288 -11.63 3.57 3.17
CA LEU A 288 -12.36 4.65 2.52
C LEU A 288 -11.60 5.96 2.69
N CYS A 289 -11.20 6.57 1.58
CA CYS A 289 -10.54 7.87 1.56
C CYS A 289 -10.64 8.49 0.17
N SER A 290 -10.01 9.67 0.00
CA SER A 290 -9.79 10.24 -1.33
C SER A 290 -8.94 9.31 -2.20
N PRO A 291 -9.21 9.21 -3.53
CA PRO A 291 -8.34 8.49 -4.46
C PRO A 291 -6.94 9.12 -4.58
N ALA A 292 -6.77 10.36 -4.09
CA ALA A 292 -5.48 11.04 -4.07
C ALA A 292 -4.44 10.29 -3.22
N ILE A 293 -4.88 9.52 -2.22
CA ILE A 293 -4.01 8.75 -1.33
C ILE A 293 -3.20 7.72 -2.14
N ASP A 294 -3.88 6.90 -2.95
CA ASP A 294 -3.22 5.92 -3.81
C ASP A 294 -2.47 6.61 -4.97
N LEU A 295 -3.13 7.57 -5.62
CA LEU A 295 -2.61 8.15 -6.86
C LEU A 295 -1.35 8.99 -6.62
N CYS A 296 -1.34 9.84 -5.60
CA CYS A 296 -0.16 10.67 -5.30
C CYS A 296 0.99 9.83 -4.74
N HIS A 297 0.71 8.87 -3.86
CA HIS A 297 1.75 7.98 -3.33
C HIS A 297 2.48 7.25 -4.46
N PHE A 298 1.72 6.68 -5.40
CA PHE A 298 2.28 6.00 -6.55
C PHE A 298 3.03 6.95 -7.49
N LEU A 299 2.38 8.03 -7.95
CA LEU A 299 2.94 8.91 -8.98
C LEU A 299 4.22 9.63 -8.51
N LEU A 300 4.26 10.08 -7.26
CA LEU A 300 5.41 10.86 -6.75
C LEU A 300 6.70 10.04 -6.67
N VAL A 301 6.59 8.75 -6.36
CA VAL A 301 7.75 7.84 -6.18
C VAL A 301 8.09 7.08 -7.47
N SER A 302 7.06 6.68 -8.23
CA SER A 302 7.22 5.71 -9.32
C SER A 302 7.38 6.36 -10.70
N VAL A 303 7.16 7.68 -10.81
CA VAL A 303 7.32 8.44 -12.06
C VAL A 303 8.58 9.31 -12.00
N SER A 304 9.29 9.36 -13.12
CA SER A 304 10.52 10.15 -13.23
C SER A 304 10.25 11.65 -13.05
N PRO A 305 11.25 12.42 -12.58
CA PRO A 305 11.10 13.85 -12.32
C PRO A 305 10.65 14.62 -13.58
N GLN A 306 11.30 14.31 -14.71
CA GLN A 306 11.02 14.92 -16.01
C GLN A 306 9.59 14.64 -16.46
N MET A 307 9.13 13.39 -16.35
CA MET A 307 7.78 13.03 -16.78
C MET A 307 6.71 13.66 -15.86
N LYS A 308 6.95 13.73 -14.54
CA LYS A 308 6.07 14.47 -13.63
C LYS A 308 6.02 15.96 -13.99
N GLN A 309 7.14 16.57 -14.38
CA GLN A 309 7.16 17.98 -14.77
C GLN A 309 6.30 18.22 -16.03
N ASP A 310 6.56 17.43 -17.07
CA ASP A 310 6.03 17.64 -18.42
C ASP A 310 4.61 17.13 -18.61
N ARG A 311 4.24 16.03 -17.93
CA ARG A 311 3.04 15.25 -18.26
C ARG A 311 2.08 15.02 -17.09
N TRP A 312 2.24 15.73 -15.97
CA TRP A 312 1.39 15.57 -14.78
C TRP A 312 -0.11 15.55 -15.10
N SER A 313 -0.59 16.58 -15.79
CA SER A 313 -2.01 16.71 -16.14
C SER A 313 -2.48 15.57 -17.03
N GLU A 314 -1.66 15.11 -17.98
CA GLU A 314 -2.00 13.98 -18.84
C GLU A 314 -2.15 12.68 -18.05
N LEU A 315 -1.25 12.42 -17.08
CA LEU A 315 -1.35 11.26 -16.19
C LEU A 315 -2.63 11.31 -15.35
N LEU A 316 -2.97 12.49 -14.82
CA LEU A 316 -4.22 12.69 -14.08
C LEU A 316 -5.45 12.48 -14.98
N TYR A 317 -5.42 12.97 -16.23
CA TYR A 317 -6.50 12.74 -17.20
C TYR A 317 -6.66 11.27 -17.58
N GLN A 318 -5.57 10.50 -17.69
CA GLN A 318 -5.65 9.06 -17.96
C GLN A 318 -6.37 8.32 -16.82
N TYR A 319 -5.98 8.58 -15.58
CA TYR A 319 -6.65 8.01 -14.41
C TYR A 319 -8.13 8.41 -14.35
N TYR A 320 -8.41 9.71 -14.46
CA TYR A 320 -9.77 10.23 -14.35
C TYR A 320 -10.65 9.74 -15.51
N GLY A 321 -10.10 9.61 -16.71
CA GLY A 321 -10.78 9.04 -17.87
C GLY A 321 -11.16 7.59 -17.64
N ALA A 322 -10.27 6.77 -17.06
CA ALA A 322 -10.57 5.38 -16.72
C ALA A 322 -11.63 5.23 -15.63
N LEU A 323 -11.57 6.06 -14.58
CA LEU A 323 -12.62 6.15 -13.56
C LEU A 323 -13.97 6.54 -14.18
N SER A 324 -13.97 7.56 -15.03
CA SER A 324 -15.18 8.04 -15.71
C SER A 324 -15.77 7.00 -16.66
N HIS A 325 -14.91 6.25 -17.35
CA HIS A 325 -15.32 5.17 -18.24
C HIS A 325 -15.90 3.99 -17.45
N GLN A 326 -15.34 3.65 -16.29
CA GLN A 326 -15.91 2.64 -15.41
C GLN A 326 -17.31 3.00 -14.94
N ILE A 327 -17.53 4.27 -14.56
CA ILE A 327 -18.83 4.74 -14.06
C ILE A 327 -19.88 4.83 -15.18
N GLY A 328 -19.46 5.10 -16.41
CA GLY A 328 -20.36 5.37 -17.53
C GLY A 328 -20.81 6.83 -17.58
N ASP A 329 -21.44 7.22 -18.69
CA ASP A 329 -21.79 8.63 -18.98
C ASP A 329 -23.09 9.10 -18.36
N ASP A 330 -24.02 8.18 -18.08
CA ASP A 330 -25.35 8.50 -17.57
C ASP A 330 -25.40 8.68 -16.04
N LEU A 331 -24.33 8.29 -15.34
CA LEU A 331 -24.24 8.33 -13.89
C LEU A 331 -23.44 9.55 -13.42
N TRP A 332 -23.72 9.99 -12.19
CA TRP A 332 -23.00 11.09 -11.59
C TRP A 332 -21.52 10.74 -11.41
N LYS A 333 -20.65 11.68 -11.80
CA LYS A 333 -19.21 11.63 -11.56
C LYS A 333 -18.71 13.05 -11.25
N PRO A 334 -17.71 13.19 -10.36
CA PRO A 334 -17.10 14.49 -10.08
C PRO A 334 -16.48 15.04 -11.37
N SER A 335 -16.45 16.36 -11.56
CA SER A 335 -15.71 16.95 -12.69
C SER A 335 -14.20 16.75 -12.51
N PHE A 336 -13.43 16.86 -13.60
CA PHE A 336 -11.97 16.79 -13.52
C PHE A 336 -11.42 17.87 -12.58
N GLU A 337 -11.98 19.08 -12.59
CA GLU A 337 -11.57 20.19 -11.71
C GLU A 337 -11.85 19.88 -10.24
N THR A 338 -12.96 19.22 -9.95
CA THR A 338 -13.30 18.78 -8.58
C THR A 338 -12.33 17.71 -8.11
N PHE A 339 -12.03 16.74 -8.98
CA PHE A 339 -11.02 15.71 -8.72
C PHE A 339 -9.61 16.31 -8.52
N ASP A 340 -9.17 17.22 -9.40
CA ASP A 340 -7.87 17.86 -9.31
C ASP A 340 -7.73 18.72 -8.04
N LEU A 341 -8.81 19.40 -7.63
CA LEU A 341 -8.84 20.15 -6.37
C LEU A 341 -8.72 19.22 -5.16
N ASP A 342 -9.48 18.12 -5.14
CA ASP A 342 -9.40 17.11 -4.09
C ASP A 342 -8.00 16.49 -4.02
N LEU A 343 -7.43 16.15 -5.19
CA LEU A 343 -6.08 15.62 -5.32
C LEU A 343 -5.02 16.55 -4.75
N ARG A 344 -5.09 17.85 -5.05
CA ARG A 344 -4.14 18.84 -4.54
C ARG A 344 -4.28 19.09 -3.04
N ARG A 345 -5.47 18.86 -2.46
CA ARG A 345 -5.71 19.00 -1.01
C ARG A 345 -5.26 17.76 -0.24
N LYS A 346 -5.70 16.58 -0.68
CA LYS A 346 -5.49 15.31 0.03
C LYS A 346 -4.15 14.66 -0.33
N GLY A 347 -3.62 14.91 -1.53
CA GLY A 347 -2.38 14.32 -2.02
C GLY A 347 -1.11 14.75 -1.29
N VAL A 348 -1.16 15.79 -0.45
CA VAL A 348 -0.07 16.16 0.47
C VAL A 348 0.23 15.01 1.46
N HIS A 349 -0.78 14.18 1.76
CA HIS A 349 -0.63 12.94 2.54
C HIS A 349 0.55 12.08 2.07
N ALA A 350 0.72 11.93 0.76
CA ALA A 350 1.78 11.12 0.20
C ALA A 350 3.17 11.61 0.62
N TYR A 351 3.38 12.93 0.71
CA TYR A 351 4.65 13.48 1.20
C TYR A 351 4.92 13.06 2.64
N TYR A 352 3.90 13.11 3.51
CA TYR A 352 4.04 12.73 4.92
C TYR A 352 4.44 11.27 5.07
N VAL A 353 3.76 10.38 4.33
CA VAL A 353 4.08 8.94 4.35
C VAL A 353 5.49 8.71 3.83
N ILE A 354 5.84 9.25 2.66
CA ILE A 354 7.15 9.06 2.03
C ILE A 354 8.27 9.61 2.93
N ALA A 355 8.10 10.80 3.50
CA ALA A 355 9.08 11.42 4.39
C ALA A 355 9.30 10.59 5.68
N ALA A 356 8.26 9.96 6.20
CA ALA A 356 8.34 9.10 7.38
C ALA A 356 8.99 7.74 7.10
N ILE A 357 8.69 7.11 5.95
CA ILE A 357 9.07 5.69 5.72
C ILE A 357 10.28 5.50 4.81
N LEU A 358 10.45 6.36 3.80
CA LEU A 358 11.45 6.15 2.76
C LEU A 358 12.89 6.07 3.30
N PRO A 359 13.31 6.91 4.28
CA PRO A 359 14.63 6.76 4.90
C PRO A 359 14.88 5.35 5.44
N ALA A 360 13.93 4.81 6.21
CA ALA A 360 14.01 3.49 6.80
C ALA A 360 14.00 2.37 5.74
N VAL A 361 13.13 2.46 4.74
CA VAL A 361 13.04 1.47 3.65
C VAL A 361 14.34 1.40 2.87
N MET A 362 14.94 2.55 2.52
CA MET A 362 16.23 2.58 1.81
C MET A 362 17.35 1.99 2.66
N SER A 363 17.44 2.37 3.94
CA SER A 363 18.45 1.82 4.86
C SER A 363 18.31 0.32 5.09
N ILE A 364 17.09 -0.22 5.26
CA ILE A 364 16.88 -1.66 5.40
C ILE A 364 17.31 -2.40 4.13
N ASN A 365 16.99 -1.87 2.95
CA ASN A 365 17.40 -2.47 1.67
C ASN A 365 18.92 -2.52 1.51
N GLU A 366 19.63 -1.54 2.07
CA GLU A 366 21.11 -1.49 2.11
C GLU A 366 21.71 -2.31 3.27
N GLY A 367 20.89 -2.93 4.12
CA GLY A 367 21.33 -3.70 5.28
C GLY A 367 21.77 -2.85 6.48
N THR A 368 21.40 -1.57 6.50
CA THR A 368 21.66 -0.64 7.60
C THR A 368 20.57 -0.76 8.65
N GLU A 369 20.96 -0.82 9.93
CA GLU A 369 20.02 -0.83 11.05
C GLU A 369 19.39 0.55 11.26
N ILE A 370 18.09 0.58 11.58
CA ILE A 370 17.39 1.80 11.93
C ILE A 370 17.83 2.24 13.33
N PRO A 371 18.28 3.50 13.52
CA PRO A 371 18.64 4.03 14.82
C PRO A 371 17.50 3.86 15.83
N ARG A 372 17.84 3.43 17.05
CA ARG A 372 16.88 3.34 18.17
C ARG A 372 17.08 4.53 19.10
N PRO A 373 16.01 5.08 19.71
CA PRO A 373 16.16 6.15 20.68
C PRO A 373 16.92 5.66 21.91
N PRO A 374 17.65 6.54 22.61
CA PRO A 374 18.30 6.20 23.86
C PRO A 374 17.28 5.86 24.96
N THR A 375 17.56 4.84 25.77
CA THR A 375 16.69 4.43 26.89
C THR A 375 17.00 5.24 28.15
N SER A 376 15.97 5.75 28.82
CA SER A 376 16.09 6.58 30.04
C SER A 376 16.52 5.85 31.32
N VAL A 377 16.72 4.53 31.26
CA VAL A 377 17.01 3.73 32.46
C VAL A 377 18.46 3.96 32.92
N LYS A 378 18.61 4.69 34.04
CA LYS A 378 19.85 4.95 34.80
C LYS A 378 20.86 5.97 34.22
N ARG A 379 20.41 7.05 33.55
CA ARG A 379 21.33 8.02 32.91
C ARG A 379 21.22 9.45 33.44
N ASP A 380 22.31 10.20 33.36
CA ASP A 380 22.31 11.64 33.63
C ASP A 380 21.51 12.39 32.55
N GLN A 381 20.94 13.55 32.91
CA GLN A 381 20.14 14.37 31.99
C GLN A 381 20.98 14.94 30.83
N THR A 382 22.26 15.22 31.06
CA THR A 382 23.17 15.74 30.03
C THR A 382 23.49 14.68 28.99
N GLU A 383 23.86 13.47 29.43
CA GLU A 383 24.14 12.31 28.57
C GLU A 383 22.92 11.94 27.72
N LEU A 384 21.73 11.91 28.33
CA LEU A 384 20.49 11.62 27.60
C LEU A 384 20.21 12.65 26.51
N LYS A 385 20.55 13.92 26.74
CA LYS A 385 20.37 14.99 25.76
C LYS A 385 21.33 14.84 24.57
N GLU A 386 22.61 14.59 24.82
CA GLU A 386 23.62 14.39 23.77
C GLU A 386 23.30 13.16 22.91
N GLU A 387 22.88 12.04 23.53
CA GLU A 387 22.46 10.85 22.79
C GLU A 387 21.19 11.09 21.97
N MET A 388 20.24 11.89 22.48
CA MET A 388 19.04 12.26 21.74
C MET A 388 19.39 13.14 20.53
N GLU A 389 20.32 14.08 20.68
CA GLU A 389 20.84 14.89 19.58
C GLU A 389 21.54 14.02 18.52
N ALA A 390 22.37 13.06 18.94
CA ALA A 390 22.99 12.10 18.05
C ALA A 390 21.97 11.20 17.33
N TYR A 391 20.94 10.72 18.04
CA TYR A 391 19.84 9.96 17.46
C TYR A 391 19.08 10.78 16.41
N MET A 392 18.75 12.04 16.70
CA MET A 392 18.09 12.93 15.74
C MET A 392 18.96 13.16 14.49
N LEU A 393 20.26 13.34 14.66
CA LEU A 393 21.19 13.48 13.52
C LEU A 393 21.23 12.22 12.67
N ASN A 394 21.33 11.04 13.29
CA ASN A 394 21.33 9.76 12.60
C ASN A 394 20.01 9.51 11.85
N MET A 395 18.88 9.90 12.43
CA MET A 395 17.57 9.84 11.77
C MET A 395 17.50 10.78 10.56
N LYS A 396 18.10 11.97 10.65
CA LYS A 396 18.15 12.94 9.54
C LYS A 396 18.99 12.45 8.37
N GLU A 397 20.05 11.69 8.61
CA GLU A 397 20.94 11.14 7.58
C GLU A 397 20.50 9.77 7.05
N LEU A 398 19.50 9.12 7.66
CA LEU A 398 19.03 7.78 7.29
C LEU A 398 18.65 7.68 5.80
N GLY A 399 19.05 6.63 5.08
CA GLY A 399 18.84 6.53 3.62
C GLY A 399 19.65 7.50 2.74
N GLY A 400 20.51 8.35 3.34
CA GLY A 400 21.51 9.15 2.64
C GLY A 400 20.99 10.32 1.79
N ALA A 401 21.90 10.93 1.03
CA ALA A 401 21.62 12.10 0.19
C ALA A 401 20.52 11.84 -0.84
N PHE A 402 20.45 10.62 -1.37
CA PHE A 402 19.43 10.21 -2.33
C PHE A 402 18.00 10.45 -1.83
N VAL A 403 17.71 10.09 -0.57
CA VAL A 403 16.39 10.31 0.03
C VAL A 403 16.11 11.81 0.20
N THR A 404 17.11 12.58 0.62
CA THR A 404 16.98 14.04 0.75
C THR A 404 16.62 14.70 -0.59
N ASP A 405 17.32 14.32 -1.66
CA ASP A 405 17.08 14.87 -3.00
C ASP A 405 15.69 14.52 -3.52
N LEU A 406 15.25 13.27 -3.32
CA LEU A 406 13.91 12.82 -3.72
C LEU A 406 12.80 13.54 -2.94
N LEU A 407 12.95 13.72 -1.62
CA LEU A 407 11.98 14.47 -0.81
C LEU A 407 11.91 15.93 -1.24
N ALA A 408 13.06 16.56 -1.52
CA ALA A 408 13.11 17.93 -2.01
C ALA A 408 12.46 18.08 -3.40
N GLU A 409 12.64 17.10 -4.28
CA GLU A 409 11.95 17.06 -5.57
C GLU A 409 10.43 16.94 -5.41
N ILE A 410 9.95 16.10 -4.48
CA ILE A 410 8.51 15.96 -4.21
C ILE A 410 7.94 17.29 -3.71
N VAL A 411 8.59 17.95 -2.75
CA VAL A 411 8.14 19.27 -2.26
C VAL A 411 8.12 20.29 -3.39
N ARG A 412 9.18 20.35 -4.20
CA ARG A 412 9.27 21.23 -5.38
C ARG A 412 8.09 21.00 -6.32
N HIS A 413 7.82 19.73 -6.65
CA HIS A 413 6.72 19.34 -7.53
C HIS A 413 5.36 19.75 -6.94
N MET A 414 5.11 19.48 -5.67
CA MET A 414 3.86 19.85 -4.99
C MET A 414 3.64 21.37 -5.00
N ILE A 415 4.67 22.17 -4.75
CA ILE A 415 4.59 23.63 -4.84
C ILE A 415 4.29 24.07 -6.28
N ASP A 416 5.03 23.56 -7.27
CA ASP A 416 4.86 23.91 -8.68
C ASP A 416 3.48 23.52 -9.22
N LYS A 417 2.89 22.44 -8.71
CA LYS A 417 1.53 21.99 -9.04
C LYS A 417 0.46 22.53 -8.07
N LYS A 418 0.80 23.48 -7.19
CA LYS A 418 -0.13 24.20 -6.31
C LYS A 418 -0.97 23.29 -5.39
N PHE A 419 -0.31 22.32 -4.76
CA PHE A 419 -0.89 21.55 -3.65
C PHE A 419 -1.18 22.46 -2.46
N PHE A 420 -2.17 22.08 -1.64
CA PHE A 420 -2.61 22.88 -0.50
C PHE A 420 -1.96 22.37 0.78
N PHE A 421 -1.07 23.18 1.36
CA PHE A 421 -0.38 22.87 2.60
C PHE A 421 -1.08 23.44 3.85
N GLU A 422 -2.17 24.20 3.68
CA GLU A 422 -3.02 24.70 4.77
C GLU A 422 -4.40 24.03 4.74
N HIS A 423 -5.16 24.19 5.83
CA HIS A 423 -6.53 23.70 5.96
C HIS A 423 -7.55 24.63 5.28
#